data_AF-A0A1B6KI93-F1
#
_entry.id   AF-A0A1B6KI93-F1
#
_cell.length_a   1.000
_cell.length_b   1.000
_cell.length_c   1.000
_cell.angle_alpha   90.00
_cell.angle_beta   90.00
_cell.angle_gamma   90.00
#
_symmetry.space_group_name_H-M   'P 1'
#
loop_
_entity.id
_entity.type
_entity.pdbx_description
1 polymer ?
#
loop_
_entity_poly.entity_id
_entity_poly.type
_entity_poly.pdbx_seq_one_letter_code
_entity_poly.pdbx_strand_id
1 'polypeptide(L)'
;MTVRISAGCLFLLIQVQILLYAGHSTASGTNGKFARISRETPSGGCRLPEQPQNGEYISPQCLPGDQKTECANAAGTAVPSNWLLKYSCHGNYTLNSDVEYSVCENGIWKNPLNCIKSCPPLESLNVDLQCSHGGREVSCSESMKPNTTVMGKCKPNYREIYRREYSSIRCLDSGEWSYRLFDCAPECGYTAGSTPLVPLILNGKDTDRGEHPWVAGLYHQRDGGRWEMRCTGTLVSPHIVLTAAHCAMDYSGHLAPPGSLKVGLGKYYSDFYREEESSVISDVREIVVPSFYTGMSTFFAQDIAILDLATSVRVTAYVMPACVDWTLSETNAAGTVGQVASWGVTENGTLNDKLLSAELRAVGNTDCRGKLPVIFARMLTQDKFCSESKNGGEIGKLDSGAGLTYLVNGQHFLVGLASTKLPQNNSYTLFTNITNREHLAWLQEARTRLDQLHNEA
;
A
#
# COMPACT_ATOMS: atom_id res chain seq x y z
N MET A 1 65.24 -0.61 10.70
CA MET A 1 66.29 0.01 9.87
C MET A 1 65.61 0.81 8.76
N THR A 2 65.63 2.14 8.89
CA THR A 2 65.68 3.19 7.84
C THR A 2 64.79 3.14 6.57
N VAL A 3 63.70 3.92 6.58
CA VAL A 3 63.50 5.29 5.97
C VAL A 3 63.90 5.58 4.50
N ARG A 4 62.94 6.15 3.72
CA ARG A 4 62.93 7.48 3.00
C ARG A 4 61.53 7.69 2.35
N ILE A 5 60.67 8.70 2.63
CA ILE A 5 60.66 10.20 2.63
C ILE A 5 60.28 10.84 1.27
N SER A 6 59.17 11.61 1.27
CA SER A 6 59.04 13.04 0.85
C SER A 6 57.63 13.57 1.25
N ALA A 7 57.47 14.47 2.25
CA ALA A 7 57.49 15.96 2.25
C ALA A 7 56.31 16.59 1.48
N GLY A 8 55.53 17.59 1.93
CA GLY A 8 55.38 18.45 3.13
C GLY A 8 53.88 18.87 3.20
N CYS A 9 53.32 19.68 4.11
CA CYS A 9 53.78 20.91 4.77
C CYS A 9 52.85 21.19 5.98
N LEU A 10 53.39 21.93 6.97
CA LEU A 10 52.93 22.10 8.37
C LEU A 10 52.33 23.50 8.64
N PHE A 11 51.98 23.77 9.92
CA PHE A 11 51.62 25.03 10.63
C PHE A 11 50.12 25.17 10.94
N LEU A 12 49.57 24.91 12.14
CA LEU A 12 49.91 25.10 13.58
C LEU A 12 49.51 26.48 14.15
N LEU A 13 48.61 26.40 15.14
CA LEU A 13 47.93 27.46 15.90
C LEU A 13 48.88 28.26 16.80
N ILE A 14 48.64 29.58 16.93
CA ILE A 14 49.20 30.42 18.00
C ILE A 14 48.10 31.32 18.58
N GLN A 15 47.91 31.25 19.90
CA GLN A 15 47.18 32.22 20.72
C GLN A 15 48.03 33.47 20.96
N VAL A 16 47.41 34.65 21.00
CA VAL A 16 48.00 35.86 21.62
C VAL A 16 46.94 36.58 22.46
N GLN A 17 47.34 36.85 23.70
CA GLN A 17 46.67 37.62 24.75
C GLN A 17 47.40 38.96 24.85
N ILE A 18 46.71 40.12 24.84
CA ILE A 18 47.31 41.40 25.25
C ILE A 18 46.31 42.23 26.07
N LEU A 19 46.76 42.62 27.27
CA LEU A 19 46.15 43.57 28.20
C LEU A 19 46.77 44.97 28.01
N LEU A 20 45.87 45.98 28.03
CA LEU A 20 45.97 47.37 28.51
C LEU A 20 47.34 48.00 28.83
N TYR A 21 47.59 49.23 28.33
CA TYR A 21 47.92 50.40 29.16
C TYR A 21 47.68 51.73 28.42
N ALA A 22 47.37 52.77 29.21
CA ALA A 22 46.76 54.06 28.88
C ALA A 22 47.72 55.16 28.38
N GLY A 23 47.17 56.23 27.77
CA GLY A 23 47.89 57.51 27.62
C GLY A 23 47.26 58.62 26.75
N HIS A 24 46.44 59.47 27.40
CA HIS A 24 46.30 60.93 27.22
C HIS A 24 45.68 61.61 25.96
N SER A 25 44.49 62.19 26.20
CA SER A 25 44.11 63.62 26.16
C SER A 25 43.99 64.39 24.82
N THR A 26 42.77 64.82 24.43
CA THR A 26 42.20 66.16 24.72
C THR A 26 40.86 66.44 24.01
N ALA A 27 39.92 66.98 24.79
CA ALA A 27 38.80 67.91 24.53
C ALA A 27 38.10 68.03 23.14
N SER A 28 36.77 67.88 23.13
CA SER A 28 35.79 69.00 23.10
C SER A 28 34.37 68.46 22.84
N GLY A 29 33.37 68.97 23.57
CA GLY A 29 32.04 68.39 23.69
C GLY A 29 31.04 68.76 22.58
N THR A 30 29.90 68.07 22.62
CA THR A 30 28.55 68.67 22.65
C THR A 30 27.53 67.56 22.95
N ASN A 31 26.71 67.79 23.97
CA ASN A 31 25.59 66.93 24.36
C ASN A 31 24.48 67.04 23.31
N GLY A 32 24.21 65.95 22.59
CA GLY A 32 23.01 65.77 21.78
C GLY A 32 22.17 64.63 22.33
N LYS A 33 21.22 64.94 23.23
CA LYS A 33 20.14 64.00 23.58
C LYS A 33 19.27 63.81 22.32
N PHE A 34 19.44 62.71 21.61
CA PHE A 34 18.46 62.25 20.63
C PHE A 34 17.24 61.72 21.39
N ALA A 35 16.24 62.57 21.53
CA ALA A 35 14.89 62.12 21.86
C ALA A 35 14.41 61.18 20.74
N ARG A 36 13.95 59.98 21.10
CA ARG A 36 13.18 59.11 20.20
C ARG A 36 11.92 59.88 19.80
N ILE A 37 11.89 60.41 18.59
CA ILE A 37 10.67 60.91 17.98
C ILE A 37 9.79 59.68 17.72
N SER A 38 8.83 59.42 18.62
CA SER A 38 7.71 58.54 18.32
C SER A 38 6.93 59.20 17.18
N ARG A 39 7.09 58.70 15.94
CA ARG A 39 6.18 59.05 14.84
C ARG A 39 4.76 58.77 15.35
N GLU A 40 3.98 59.84 15.46
CA GLU A 40 2.56 59.75 15.79
C GLU A 40 1.88 58.88 14.74
N THR A 41 1.13 57.88 15.20
CA THR A 41 0.36 57.00 14.33
C THR A 41 -0.65 57.88 13.57
N PRO A 42 -0.79 57.76 12.24
CA PRO A 42 -1.82 58.49 11.49
C PRO A 42 -3.19 58.32 12.17
N SER A 43 -4.05 59.34 12.15
CA SER A 43 -5.37 59.28 12.80
C SER A 43 -6.14 58.02 12.38
N GLY A 44 -6.40 57.10 13.32
CA GLY A 44 -7.06 55.82 13.08
C GLY A 44 -6.18 54.68 12.51
N GLY A 45 -4.87 54.89 12.36
CA GLY A 45 -3.89 53.91 11.89
C GLY A 45 -3.36 52.98 12.99
N CYS A 46 -2.74 51.86 12.59
CA CYS A 46 -2.27 50.81 13.48
C CYS A 46 -0.73 50.75 13.52
N ARG A 47 -0.20 49.90 14.40
CA ARG A 47 1.22 49.50 14.38
C ARG A 47 1.34 48.07 13.87
N LEU A 48 2.27 47.81 12.96
CA LEU A 48 2.51 46.46 12.43
C LEU A 48 2.83 45.46 13.56
N PRO A 49 2.19 44.28 13.56
CA PRO A 49 2.49 43.23 14.53
C PRO A 49 3.84 42.56 14.24
N GLU A 50 4.33 41.73 15.17
CA GLU A 50 5.45 40.83 14.88
C GLU A 50 5.05 39.80 13.81
N GLN A 51 6.04 39.30 13.07
CA GLN A 51 5.83 38.18 12.15
C GLN A 51 5.33 36.96 12.95
N PRO A 52 4.34 36.21 12.44
CA PRO A 52 3.82 35.04 13.14
C PRO A 52 4.90 33.97 13.27
N GLN A 53 4.91 33.23 14.37
CA GLN A 53 5.79 32.07 14.48
C GLN A 53 5.39 31.01 13.44
N ASN A 54 6.37 30.46 12.71
CA ASN A 54 6.17 29.47 11.64
C ASN A 54 5.30 29.98 10.47
N GLY A 55 5.33 31.28 10.22
CA GLY A 55 4.68 31.91 9.09
C GLY A 55 5.32 33.24 8.75
N GLU A 56 4.68 33.93 7.82
CA GLU A 56 4.98 35.31 7.46
C GLU A 56 3.69 36.04 7.10
N TYR A 57 3.73 37.37 7.12
CA TYR A 57 2.74 38.20 6.45
C TYR A 57 3.41 39.20 5.52
N ILE A 58 2.68 39.52 4.45
CA ILE A 58 3.01 40.60 3.52
C ILE A 58 1.86 41.60 3.47
N SER A 59 2.15 42.86 3.12
CA SER A 59 1.09 43.77 2.72
C SER A 59 0.88 43.69 1.21
N PRO A 60 -0.31 43.30 0.72
CA PRO A 60 -0.61 43.27 -0.71
C PRO A 60 -0.61 44.67 -1.34
N GLN A 61 -0.58 45.74 -0.53
CA GLN A 61 -0.52 47.14 -0.95
C GLN A 61 0.92 47.58 -1.28
N CYS A 62 1.92 46.72 -1.05
CA CYS A 62 3.33 46.97 -1.31
C CYS A 62 3.78 46.20 -2.55
N LEU A 63 4.29 46.92 -3.54
CA LEU A 63 4.84 46.31 -4.75
C LEU A 63 6.31 45.88 -4.54
N PRO A 64 6.83 44.92 -5.33
CA PRO A 64 8.24 44.57 -5.29
C PRO A 64 9.13 45.81 -5.53
N GLY A 65 10.01 46.13 -4.58
CA GLY A 65 10.92 47.27 -4.66
C GLY A 65 10.39 48.59 -4.10
N ASP A 66 9.19 48.62 -3.52
CA ASP A 66 8.64 49.82 -2.87
C ASP A 66 9.52 50.23 -1.67
N GLN A 67 10.02 51.47 -1.66
CA GLN A 67 10.90 51.98 -0.60
C GLN A 67 10.15 52.60 0.60
N LYS A 68 8.82 52.42 0.65
CA LYS A 68 8.02 52.89 1.78
C LYS A 68 8.41 52.14 3.05
N THR A 69 8.53 52.86 4.16
CA THR A 69 8.93 52.29 5.46
C THR A 69 7.99 51.18 5.94
N GLU A 70 6.72 51.29 5.60
CA GLU A 70 5.63 50.36 5.90
C GLU A 70 5.79 49.03 5.14
N CYS A 71 6.39 49.06 3.95
CA CYS A 71 6.61 47.89 3.10
C CYS A 71 7.81 47.03 3.52
N ALA A 72 8.64 47.53 4.44
CA ALA A 72 9.71 46.74 5.06
C ALA A 72 9.20 45.72 6.10
N ASN A 73 7.89 45.73 6.42
CA ASN A 73 7.23 44.84 7.40
C ASN A 73 7.93 44.79 8.78
N ALA A 74 8.60 45.89 9.17
CA ALA A 74 9.26 45.98 10.47
C ALA A 74 8.21 46.18 11.59
N ALA A 75 8.23 45.32 12.61
CA ALA A 75 7.30 45.37 13.73
C ALA A 75 7.28 46.74 14.42
N GLY A 76 6.10 47.21 14.80
CA GLY A 76 5.90 48.51 15.45
C GLY A 76 5.80 49.71 14.49
N THR A 77 6.08 49.53 13.20
CA THR A 77 5.92 50.59 12.17
C THR A 77 4.48 51.05 12.08
N ALA A 78 4.25 52.35 12.05
CA ALA A 78 2.91 52.93 11.93
C ALA A 78 2.39 52.83 10.49
N VAL A 79 1.14 52.39 10.32
CA VAL A 79 0.46 52.26 9.03
C VAL A 79 -0.90 52.98 9.07
N PRO A 80 -1.42 53.47 7.93
CA PRO A 80 -2.72 54.12 7.89
C PRO A 80 -3.88 53.14 8.17
N SER A 81 -5.07 53.67 8.41
CA SER A 81 -6.31 52.87 8.45
C SER A 81 -6.55 52.19 7.08
N ASN A 82 -7.23 51.05 7.07
CA ASN A 82 -7.44 50.16 5.92
C ASN A 82 -6.17 49.48 5.37
N TRP A 83 -5.07 49.47 6.15
CA TRP A 83 -3.91 48.65 5.81
C TRP A 83 -4.24 47.17 5.89
N LEU A 84 -3.80 46.40 4.90
CA LEU A 84 -4.05 44.96 4.82
C LEU A 84 -2.75 44.19 5.05
N LEU A 85 -2.87 43.10 5.79
CA LEU A 85 -1.83 42.09 5.96
C LEU A 85 -2.38 40.74 5.49
N LYS A 86 -1.71 40.12 4.51
CA LYS A 86 -1.99 38.76 4.05
C LYS A 86 -1.00 37.81 4.71
N TYR A 87 -1.50 36.81 5.42
CA TYR A 87 -0.68 35.84 6.15
C TYR A 87 -0.45 34.57 5.34
N SER A 88 0.65 33.89 5.61
CA SER A 88 1.00 32.58 5.07
C SER A 88 1.74 31.77 6.14
N CYS A 89 1.46 30.47 6.21
CA CYS A 89 2.10 29.58 7.19
C CYS A 89 3.02 28.59 6.46
N HIS A 90 4.07 28.14 7.16
CA HIS A 90 5.06 27.22 6.61
C HIS A 90 4.90 25.82 7.23
N GLY A 91 5.28 24.79 6.46
CA GLY A 91 5.29 23.41 6.95
C GLY A 91 3.89 22.89 7.30
N ASN A 92 3.76 22.25 8.47
CA ASN A 92 2.51 21.67 8.96
C ASN A 92 1.66 22.65 9.79
N TYR A 93 1.73 23.94 9.46
CA TYR A 93 0.96 24.98 10.12
C TYR A 93 -0.08 25.58 9.18
N THR A 94 -1.23 25.95 9.73
CA THR A 94 -2.33 26.62 9.04
C THR A 94 -2.74 27.86 9.80
N LEU A 95 -3.45 28.78 9.14
CA LEU A 95 -4.08 29.91 9.81
C LEU A 95 -5.14 29.43 10.81
N ASN A 96 -5.20 30.10 11.95
CA ASN A 96 -6.25 29.92 12.96
C ASN A 96 -7.66 30.35 12.51
N SER A 97 -7.79 30.89 11.30
CA SER A 97 -9.06 31.35 10.72
C SER A 97 -9.15 30.96 9.25
N ASP A 98 -10.36 31.01 8.69
CA ASP A 98 -10.61 30.80 7.25
C ASP A 98 -10.35 32.06 6.42
N VAL A 99 -10.13 33.21 7.08
CA VAL A 99 -9.72 34.45 6.41
C VAL A 99 -8.19 34.55 6.37
N GLU A 100 -7.67 35.00 5.23
CA GLU A 100 -6.22 35.17 5.01
C GLU A 100 -5.72 36.58 5.36
N TYR A 101 -6.64 37.51 5.64
CA TYR A 101 -6.35 38.92 5.81
C TYR A 101 -6.67 39.43 7.21
N SER A 102 -5.75 40.21 7.75
CA SER A 102 -6.01 41.13 8.87
C SER A 102 -6.06 42.55 8.33
N VAL A 103 -7.02 43.34 8.82
CA VAL A 103 -7.23 44.73 8.39
C VAL A 103 -7.08 45.68 9.57
N CYS A 104 -6.32 46.76 9.37
CA CYS A 104 -6.24 47.85 10.33
C CYS A 104 -7.50 48.72 10.23
N GLU A 105 -8.23 48.85 11.33
CA GLU A 105 -9.42 49.70 11.39
C GLU A 105 -9.47 50.42 12.74
N ASN A 106 -9.50 51.76 12.71
CA ASN A 106 -9.62 52.60 13.91
C ASN A 106 -8.56 52.28 14.99
N GLY A 107 -7.32 52.04 14.57
CA GLY A 107 -6.20 51.72 15.44
C GLY A 107 -6.14 50.27 15.94
N ILE A 108 -7.04 49.39 15.47
CA ILE A 108 -7.13 47.98 15.89
C ILE A 108 -7.00 47.06 14.68
N TRP A 109 -6.17 46.02 14.79
CA TRP A 109 -6.16 44.92 13.83
C TRP A 109 -7.39 44.03 14.01
N LYS A 110 -8.27 44.01 13.01
CA LYS A 110 -9.38 43.07 12.94
C LYS A 110 -8.88 41.73 12.40
N ASN A 111 -9.44 40.64 12.91
CA ASN A 111 -9.03 39.27 12.59
C ASN A 111 -7.53 39.05 12.80
N PRO A 112 -7.01 39.11 14.04
CA PRO A 112 -5.60 38.79 14.29
C PRO A 112 -5.33 37.33 13.92
N LEU A 113 -4.40 37.12 12.98
CA LEU A 113 -4.05 35.81 12.46
C LEU A 113 -2.74 35.32 13.05
N ASN A 114 -2.67 34.01 13.31
CA ASN A 114 -1.45 33.31 13.65
C ASN A 114 -1.42 31.92 13.00
N CYS A 115 -0.23 31.32 12.98
CA CYS A 115 -0.04 29.97 12.46
C CYS A 115 -0.13 28.97 13.61
N ILE A 116 -1.09 28.04 13.50
CA ILE A 116 -1.31 26.94 14.43
C ILE A 116 -0.94 25.62 13.76
N LYS A 117 -0.48 24.64 14.54
CA LYS A 117 -0.21 23.31 14.00
C LYS A 117 -1.49 22.68 13.49
N SER A 118 -1.39 22.00 12.35
CA SER A 118 -2.46 21.21 11.74
C SER A 118 -2.09 19.74 11.71
N CYS A 119 -3.11 18.88 11.74
CA CYS A 119 -2.92 17.45 11.60
C CYS A 119 -2.61 17.08 10.15
N PRO A 120 -1.78 16.04 9.93
CA PRO A 120 -1.47 15.58 8.60
C PRO A 120 -2.73 15.05 7.89
N PRO A 121 -2.79 15.13 6.55
CA PRO A 121 -3.87 14.55 5.77
C PRO A 121 -3.98 13.04 6.00
N LEU A 122 -5.17 12.51 5.76
CA LEU A 122 -5.47 11.08 5.87
C LEU A 122 -5.94 10.55 4.53
N GLU A 123 -5.27 9.51 4.06
CA GLU A 123 -5.69 8.73 2.90
C GLU A 123 -5.79 7.26 3.31
N SER A 124 -6.80 6.57 2.79
CA SER A 124 -7.00 5.15 3.08
C SER A 124 -7.52 4.41 1.86
N LEU A 125 -6.97 3.21 1.63
CA LEU A 125 -7.39 2.32 0.56
C LEU A 125 -8.64 1.52 0.92
N ASN A 126 -8.91 1.29 2.20
CA ASN A 126 -9.90 0.35 2.74
C ASN A 126 -10.92 0.99 3.71
N VAL A 127 -10.71 2.24 4.12
CA VAL A 127 -11.63 3.03 4.95
C VAL A 127 -12.10 4.26 4.16
N ASP A 128 -13.40 4.48 4.13
CA ASP A 128 -14.00 5.75 3.72
C ASP A 128 -13.93 6.74 4.89
N LEU A 129 -13.33 7.90 4.63
CA LEU A 129 -13.08 8.93 5.63
C LEU A 129 -14.04 10.09 5.41
N GLN A 130 -14.78 10.46 6.46
CA GLN A 130 -15.61 11.65 6.49
C GLN A 130 -15.03 12.65 7.48
N CYS A 131 -14.52 13.77 6.97
CA CYS A 131 -13.90 14.81 7.79
C CYS A 131 -14.84 16.01 7.98
N SER A 132 -14.95 16.49 9.22
CA SER A 132 -15.80 17.62 9.57
C SER A 132 -15.10 18.61 10.50
N HIS A 133 -15.19 19.90 10.17
CA HIS A 133 -14.70 20.99 11.00
C HIS A 133 -15.83 21.97 11.29
N GLY A 134 -16.13 22.22 12.57
CA GLY A 134 -17.24 23.11 12.96
C GLY A 134 -18.61 22.67 12.41
N GLY A 135 -18.80 21.37 12.17
CA GLY A 135 -20.03 20.80 11.62
C GLY A 135 -20.16 20.88 10.08
N ARG A 136 -19.13 21.37 9.38
CA ARG A 136 -19.06 21.40 7.91
C ARG A 136 -18.12 20.33 7.39
N GLU A 137 -18.48 19.71 6.27
CA GLU A 137 -17.62 18.74 5.60
C GLU A 137 -16.39 19.42 4.99
N VAL A 138 -15.22 18.83 5.17
CA VAL A 138 -13.93 19.31 4.67
C VAL A 138 -13.16 18.14 4.03
N SER A 139 -12.18 18.45 3.19
CA SER A 139 -11.33 17.42 2.58
C SER A 139 -10.46 16.73 3.61
N CYS A 140 -10.43 15.39 3.59
CA CYS A 140 -9.50 14.59 4.40
C CYS A 140 -8.07 14.55 3.81
N SER A 141 -7.91 14.90 2.54
CA SER A 141 -6.63 14.84 1.82
C SER A 141 -5.76 16.09 2.02
N GLU A 142 -6.25 17.08 2.77
CA GLU A 142 -5.53 18.30 3.11
C GLU A 142 -5.16 18.34 4.60
N SER A 143 -4.23 19.22 4.98
CA SER A 143 -3.92 19.44 6.39
C SER A 143 -5.13 20.00 7.14
N MET A 144 -5.46 19.39 8.28
CA MET A 144 -6.70 19.69 9.00
C MET A 144 -6.45 20.53 10.25
N LYS A 145 -7.31 21.54 10.46
CA LYS A 145 -7.27 22.41 11.64
C LYS A 145 -7.59 21.63 12.92
N PRO A 146 -7.08 22.07 14.09
CA PRO A 146 -7.48 21.52 15.38
C PRO A 146 -9.01 21.48 15.54
N ASN A 147 -9.51 20.49 16.28
CA ASN A 147 -10.94 20.16 16.44
C ASN A 147 -11.66 19.65 15.18
N THR A 148 -10.97 19.44 14.06
CA THR A 148 -11.52 18.63 12.96
C THR A 148 -11.74 17.20 13.44
N THR A 149 -12.93 16.65 13.23
CA THR A 149 -13.26 15.25 13.51
C THR A 149 -13.23 14.44 12.23
N VAL A 150 -12.77 13.20 12.35
CA VAL A 150 -12.78 12.22 11.25
C VAL A 150 -13.60 11.04 11.72
N MET A 151 -14.50 10.57 10.87
CA MET A 151 -15.26 9.35 11.08
C MET A 151 -14.91 8.38 9.96
N GLY A 152 -14.46 7.19 10.33
CA GLY A 152 -14.12 6.13 9.39
C GLY A 152 -15.28 5.13 9.24
N LYS A 153 -15.43 4.60 8.04
CA LYS A 153 -16.30 3.45 7.74
C LYS A 153 -15.59 2.53 6.76
N CYS A 154 -15.66 1.21 6.92
CA CYS A 154 -15.07 0.32 5.92
C CYS A 154 -15.68 0.54 4.53
N LYS A 155 -14.82 0.57 3.52
CA LYS A 155 -15.23 0.53 2.11
C LYS A 155 -15.98 -0.77 1.81
N PRO A 156 -16.79 -0.80 0.75
CA PRO A 156 -17.44 -2.04 0.33
C PRO A 156 -16.44 -3.18 0.10
N ASN A 157 -16.83 -4.41 0.47
CA ASN A 157 -15.99 -5.61 0.46
C ASN A 157 -14.82 -5.58 1.47
N TYR A 158 -14.91 -4.71 2.48
CA TYR A 158 -14.03 -4.72 3.64
C TYR A 158 -14.89 -4.79 4.91
N ARG A 159 -14.31 -5.36 5.97
CA ARG A 159 -14.92 -5.48 7.30
C ARG A 159 -14.01 -4.92 8.38
N GLU A 160 -14.63 -4.41 9.44
CA GLU A 160 -13.91 -3.90 10.60
C GLU A 160 -13.10 -5.02 11.26
N ILE A 161 -11.83 -4.75 11.54
CA ILE A 161 -11.04 -5.62 12.39
C ILE A 161 -11.13 -5.03 13.80
N TYR A 162 -11.80 -5.73 14.72
CA TYR A 162 -11.88 -5.29 16.12
C TYR A 162 -10.54 -5.50 16.85
N ARG A 163 -9.55 -4.68 16.51
CA ARG A 163 -8.47 -4.31 17.43
C ARG A 163 -8.95 -3.08 18.22
N ARG A 164 -8.31 -2.76 19.34
CA ARG A 164 -8.72 -1.65 20.24
C ARG A 164 -8.51 -0.26 19.58
N GLU A 165 -9.15 -0.01 18.46
CA GLU A 165 -9.01 1.17 17.62
C GLU A 165 -10.34 1.95 17.58
N TYR A 166 -10.28 3.22 17.21
CA TYR A 166 -11.41 4.14 17.30
C TYR A 166 -12.04 4.38 15.93
N SER A 167 -13.38 4.35 15.86
CA SER A 167 -14.15 4.69 14.64
C SER A 167 -14.21 6.18 14.33
N SER A 168 -13.83 7.02 15.30
CA SER A 168 -13.70 8.46 15.12
C SER A 168 -12.51 9.01 15.90
N ILE A 169 -11.79 9.93 15.28
CA ILE A 169 -10.63 10.62 15.84
C ILE A 169 -10.78 12.14 15.68
N ARG A 170 -10.01 12.90 16.46
CA ARG A 170 -10.03 14.37 16.42
C ARG A 170 -8.61 14.92 16.29
N CYS A 171 -8.46 16.00 15.53
CA CYS A 171 -7.22 16.74 15.46
C CYS A 171 -7.00 17.56 16.74
N LEU A 172 -5.87 17.36 17.42
CA LEU A 172 -5.51 18.07 18.64
C LEU A 172 -4.79 19.39 18.33
N ASP A 173 -4.77 20.31 19.29
CA ASP A 173 -4.05 21.59 19.18
C ASP A 173 -2.52 21.39 19.02
N SER A 174 -2.01 20.20 19.34
CA SER A 174 -0.61 19.81 19.10
C SER A 174 -0.29 19.54 17.61
N GLY A 175 -1.30 19.46 16.73
CA GLY A 175 -1.15 19.01 15.35
C GLY A 175 -1.08 17.49 15.19
N GLU A 176 -1.49 16.74 16.21
CA GLU A 176 -1.52 15.28 16.19
C GLU A 176 -2.96 14.77 16.26
N TRP A 177 -3.20 13.60 15.68
CA TRP A 177 -4.47 12.89 15.82
C TRP A 177 -4.62 12.32 17.23
N SER A 178 -5.82 12.43 17.81
CA SER A 178 -6.10 11.97 19.17
C SER A 178 -5.79 10.48 19.39
N TYR A 179 -6.04 9.67 18.36
CA TYR A 179 -5.77 8.23 18.32
C TYR A 179 -5.48 7.80 16.88
N ARG A 180 -5.08 6.54 16.69
CA ARG A 180 -5.10 5.91 15.37
C ARG A 180 -6.54 5.50 15.03
N LEU A 181 -6.98 5.85 13.83
CA LEU A 181 -8.25 5.37 13.28
C LEU A 181 -8.17 3.85 13.07
N PHE A 182 -9.28 3.15 13.24
CA PHE A 182 -9.34 1.72 12.94
C PHE A 182 -9.01 1.41 11.48
N ASP A 183 -8.60 0.16 11.24
CA ASP A 183 -8.35 -0.35 9.91
C ASP A 183 -9.33 -1.48 9.51
N CYS A 184 -9.51 -1.68 8.20
CA CYS A 184 -10.43 -2.66 7.64
C CYS A 184 -9.70 -3.80 6.91
N ALA A 185 -10.09 -5.05 7.19
CA ALA A 185 -9.63 -6.20 6.44
C ALA A 185 -10.50 -6.38 5.19
N PRO A 186 -9.93 -6.78 4.05
CA PRO A 186 -10.73 -7.21 2.92
C PRO A 186 -11.58 -8.42 3.32
N GLU A 187 -12.81 -8.45 2.85
CA GLU A 187 -13.58 -9.67 2.77
C GLU A 187 -12.91 -10.62 1.78
N CYS A 188 -13.18 -11.92 1.94
CA CYS A 188 -12.57 -12.95 1.13
C CYS A 188 -13.61 -13.99 0.69
N GLY A 189 -13.29 -14.68 -0.40
CA GLY A 189 -14.01 -15.86 -0.85
C GLY A 189 -15.38 -15.59 -1.45
N TYR A 190 -15.77 -14.33 -1.69
CA TYR A 190 -17.02 -14.01 -2.39
C TYR A 190 -16.78 -13.87 -3.89
N THR A 191 -17.81 -14.24 -4.66
CA THR A 191 -17.88 -14.06 -6.11
C THR A 191 -18.71 -12.82 -6.45
N ALA A 192 -18.56 -12.24 -7.64
CA ALA A 192 -19.26 -11.01 -8.06
C ALA A 192 -20.80 -11.07 -7.94
N GLY A 193 -21.40 -12.27 -8.01
CA GLY A 193 -22.84 -12.47 -7.85
C GLY A 193 -23.32 -12.62 -6.39
N SER A 194 -22.39 -12.77 -5.46
CA SER A 194 -22.65 -12.98 -4.03
C SER A 194 -22.27 -11.78 -3.16
N THR A 195 -21.63 -10.76 -3.74
CA THR A 195 -21.33 -9.50 -3.04
C THR A 195 -22.60 -8.66 -2.85
N PRO A 196 -22.78 -7.96 -1.71
CA PRO A 196 -23.96 -7.12 -1.45
C PRO A 196 -24.15 -5.98 -2.47
N LEU A 197 -23.11 -5.65 -3.23
CA LEU A 197 -23.15 -4.74 -4.36
C LEU A 197 -23.06 -5.55 -5.65
N VAL A 198 -24.19 -5.71 -6.31
CA VAL A 198 -24.26 -6.19 -7.70
C VAL A 198 -23.64 -5.09 -8.57
N PRO A 199 -22.60 -5.35 -9.37
CA PRO A 199 -22.10 -4.37 -10.33
C PRO A 199 -23.26 -3.91 -11.21
N LEU A 200 -23.39 -2.60 -11.48
CA LEU A 200 -24.30 -2.14 -12.52
C LEU A 200 -23.93 -2.88 -13.80
N ILE A 201 -24.85 -3.74 -14.25
CA ILE A 201 -24.69 -4.63 -15.40
C ILE A 201 -24.34 -3.78 -16.62
N LEU A 202 -23.04 -3.67 -16.94
CA LEU A 202 -22.55 -3.12 -18.19
C LEU A 202 -22.84 -4.14 -19.28
N ASN A 203 -24.02 -4.01 -19.90
CA ASN A 203 -24.39 -4.62 -21.18
C ASN A 203 -24.32 -6.16 -21.28
N GLY A 204 -25.30 -6.86 -20.67
CA GLY A 204 -25.79 -8.16 -21.16
C GLY A 204 -24.92 -9.40 -20.89
N LYS A 205 -25.46 -10.35 -20.08
CA LYS A 205 -25.00 -11.74 -19.87
C LYS A 205 -23.48 -12.01 -20.05
N ASP A 206 -22.70 -11.54 -19.08
CA ASP A 206 -21.30 -11.94 -18.83
C ASP A 206 -21.25 -12.74 -17.50
N THR A 207 -21.95 -13.88 -17.42
CA THR A 207 -22.11 -14.64 -16.15
C THR A 207 -20.81 -15.24 -15.60
N ASP A 208 -19.76 -15.34 -16.43
CA ASP A 208 -18.51 -16.04 -16.08
C ASP A 208 -17.45 -15.07 -15.50
N ARG A 209 -17.59 -13.75 -15.73
CA ARG A 209 -16.60 -12.76 -15.26
C ARG A 209 -16.81 -12.45 -13.78
N GLY A 210 -15.75 -12.62 -12.98
CA GLY A 210 -15.82 -12.38 -11.54
C GLY A 210 -16.40 -13.54 -10.73
N GLU A 211 -16.58 -14.71 -11.33
CA GLU A 211 -16.90 -15.95 -10.60
C GLU A 211 -15.71 -16.43 -9.75
N HIS A 212 -14.48 -16.13 -10.20
CA HIS A 212 -13.24 -16.50 -9.50
C HIS A 212 -12.29 -15.30 -9.36
N PRO A 213 -12.66 -14.27 -8.58
CA PRO A 213 -11.95 -12.99 -8.52
C PRO A 213 -10.56 -13.06 -7.85
N TRP A 214 -10.22 -14.20 -7.26
CA TRP A 214 -8.90 -14.48 -6.67
C TRP A 214 -7.89 -15.04 -7.68
N VAL A 215 -8.32 -15.45 -8.87
CA VAL A 215 -7.42 -16.09 -9.84
C VAL A 215 -6.40 -15.08 -10.36
N ALA A 216 -5.14 -15.46 -10.29
CA ALA A 216 -4.01 -14.65 -10.71
C ALA A 216 -3.27 -15.33 -11.87
N GLY A 217 -3.05 -14.62 -12.98
CA GLY A 217 -2.15 -15.06 -14.05
C GLY A 217 -0.71 -14.66 -13.72
N LEU A 218 0.23 -15.60 -13.81
CA LEU A 218 1.65 -15.35 -13.56
C LEU A 218 2.40 -15.29 -14.89
N TYR A 219 2.95 -14.12 -15.17
CA TYR A 219 3.61 -13.79 -16.42
C TYR A 219 5.11 -13.69 -16.21
N HIS A 220 5.87 -14.48 -16.95
CA HIS A 220 7.32 -14.41 -16.96
C HIS A 220 7.78 -13.67 -18.20
N GLN A 221 8.86 -12.91 -18.05
CA GLN A 221 9.54 -12.33 -19.18
C GLN A 221 10.32 -13.40 -19.95
N ARG A 222 10.09 -13.50 -21.26
CA ARG A 222 10.88 -14.33 -22.19
C ARG A 222 12.06 -13.56 -22.78
N ASP A 223 12.96 -14.31 -23.41
CA ASP A 223 13.97 -13.76 -24.30
C ASP A 223 13.32 -12.82 -25.33
N GLY A 224 13.86 -11.61 -25.48
CA GLY A 224 13.26 -10.55 -26.29
C GLY A 224 12.26 -9.65 -25.55
N GLY A 225 12.08 -9.83 -24.24
CA GLY A 225 11.35 -8.90 -23.37
C GLY A 225 9.83 -9.07 -23.35
N ARG A 226 9.30 -10.06 -24.08
CA ARG A 226 7.85 -10.34 -24.14
C ARG A 226 7.37 -11.06 -22.88
N TRP A 227 6.22 -10.65 -22.35
CA TRP A 227 5.56 -11.31 -21.23
C TRP A 227 4.70 -12.47 -21.72
N GLU A 228 4.83 -13.62 -21.06
CA GLU A 228 4.02 -14.80 -21.34
C GLU A 228 3.56 -15.46 -20.05
N MET A 229 2.28 -15.81 -20.03
CA MET A 229 1.69 -16.53 -18.90
C MET A 229 2.26 -17.94 -18.83
N ARG A 230 2.78 -18.34 -17.66
CA ARG A 230 3.31 -19.69 -17.44
C ARG A 230 2.53 -20.48 -16.41
N CYS A 231 1.98 -19.78 -15.43
CA CYS A 231 1.32 -20.37 -14.28
C CYS A 231 0.12 -19.55 -13.87
N THR A 232 -0.64 -20.13 -12.96
CA THR A 232 -1.73 -19.51 -12.24
C THR A 232 -1.33 -19.35 -10.76
N GLY A 233 -2.03 -18.48 -10.05
CA GLY A 233 -1.91 -18.25 -8.62
C GLY A 233 -3.26 -17.85 -8.03
N THR A 234 -3.26 -17.61 -6.72
CA THR A 234 -4.45 -17.22 -5.96
C THR A 234 -4.15 -16.03 -5.07
N LEU A 235 -4.87 -14.93 -5.26
CA LEU A 235 -4.86 -13.79 -4.35
C LEU A 235 -5.44 -14.22 -2.99
N VAL A 236 -4.72 -13.99 -1.89
CA VAL A 236 -5.17 -14.31 -0.51
C VAL A 236 -5.12 -13.10 0.43
N SER A 237 -4.49 -12.02 -0.01
CA SER A 237 -4.59 -10.67 0.57
C SER A 237 -4.47 -9.64 -0.56
N PRO A 238 -4.68 -8.33 -0.32
CA PRO A 238 -4.55 -7.31 -1.37
C PRO A 238 -3.15 -7.22 -1.98
N HIS A 239 -2.13 -7.83 -1.38
CA HIS A 239 -0.77 -7.84 -1.92
C HIS A 239 -0.10 -9.22 -1.89
N ILE A 240 -0.77 -10.28 -1.41
CA ILE A 240 -0.20 -11.63 -1.38
C ILE A 240 -0.93 -12.53 -2.36
N VAL A 241 -0.15 -13.12 -3.26
CA VAL A 241 -0.58 -14.17 -4.18
C VAL A 241 0.17 -15.45 -3.84
N LEU A 242 -0.56 -16.55 -3.66
CA LEU A 242 0.01 -17.89 -3.50
C LEU A 242 0.06 -18.62 -4.83
N THR A 243 1.14 -19.34 -5.06
CA THR A 243 1.35 -20.17 -6.25
C THR A 243 2.25 -21.36 -5.91
N ALA A 244 2.52 -22.25 -6.87
CA ALA A 244 3.51 -23.32 -6.69
C ALA A 244 4.95 -22.75 -6.74
N ALA A 245 5.87 -23.31 -5.96
CA ALA A 245 7.26 -22.87 -5.95
C ALA A 245 7.94 -23.00 -7.31
N HIS A 246 7.64 -24.06 -8.07
CA HIS A 246 8.17 -24.21 -9.43
C HIS A 246 7.73 -23.09 -10.39
N CYS A 247 6.60 -22.43 -10.12
CA CYS A 247 6.14 -21.26 -10.87
C CYS A 247 6.92 -20.00 -10.55
N ALA A 248 7.61 -19.95 -9.41
CA ALA A 248 8.48 -18.85 -9.03
C ALA A 248 9.91 -19.00 -9.59
N MET A 249 10.18 -20.06 -10.35
CA MET A 249 11.49 -20.32 -10.94
C MET A 249 11.59 -19.78 -12.37
N ASP A 250 12.79 -19.36 -12.76
CA ASP A 250 13.11 -18.98 -14.13
C ASP A 250 13.24 -20.18 -15.07
N TYR A 251 13.59 -19.94 -16.33
CA TYR A 251 13.77 -21.01 -17.34
C TYR A 251 14.95 -21.95 -17.06
N SER A 252 15.88 -21.55 -16.20
CA SER A 252 17.04 -22.34 -15.78
C SER A 252 16.81 -23.11 -14.47
N GLY A 253 15.66 -22.90 -13.82
CA GLY A 253 15.30 -23.55 -12.55
C GLY A 253 15.83 -22.84 -11.31
N HIS A 254 16.34 -21.61 -11.44
CA HIS A 254 16.69 -20.76 -10.30
C HIS A 254 15.51 -19.88 -9.91
N LEU A 255 15.53 -19.33 -8.68
CA LEU A 255 14.51 -18.37 -8.25
C LEU A 255 14.49 -17.17 -9.21
N ALA A 256 13.32 -16.87 -9.78
CA ALA A 256 13.17 -15.77 -10.71
C ALA A 256 13.44 -14.43 -9.99
N PRO A 257 14.14 -13.47 -10.62
CA PRO A 257 14.18 -12.10 -10.10
C PRO A 257 12.76 -11.52 -10.04
N PRO A 258 12.38 -10.78 -8.98
CA PRO A 258 11.02 -10.20 -8.87
C PRO A 258 10.59 -9.39 -10.10
N GLY A 259 11.49 -8.57 -10.66
CA GLY A 259 11.22 -7.76 -11.85
C GLY A 259 11.02 -8.56 -13.16
N SER A 260 11.26 -9.87 -13.15
CA SER A 260 11.00 -10.77 -14.29
C SER A 260 9.65 -11.49 -14.20
N LEU A 261 8.87 -11.20 -13.17
CA LEU A 261 7.56 -11.79 -12.92
C LEU A 261 6.52 -10.67 -12.71
N LYS A 262 5.38 -10.80 -13.38
CA LYS A 262 4.22 -9.92 -13.19
C LYS A 262 3.00 -10.76 -12.87
N VAL A 263 2.09 -10.16 -12.11
CA VAL A 263 0.81 -10.79 -11.76
C VAL A 263 -0.32 -10.03 -12.44
N GLY A 264 -1.19 -10.74 -13.16
CA GLY A 264 -2.43 -10.20 -13.68
C GLY A 264 -3.64 -10.72 -12.89
N LEU A 265 -4.45 -9.82 -12.36
CA LEU A 265 -5.70 -10.11 -11.62
C LEU A 265 -6.89 -9.54 -12.38
N GLY A 266 -8.09 -10.08 -12.17
CA GLY A 266 -9.32 -9.62 -12.83
C GLY A 266 -9.31 -9.77 -14.36
N LYS A 267 -8.37 -10.59 -14.87
CA LYS A 267 -8.28 -10.97 -16.28
C LYS A 267 -9.38 -11.97 -16.59
N TYR A 268 -10.04 -11.84 -17.73
CA TYR A 268 -10.83 -12.92 -18.32
C TYR A 268 -10.02 -13.64 -19.40
N TYR A 269 -9.11 -12.92 -20.08
CA TYR A 269 -8.24 -13.48 -21.10
C TYR A 269 -6.79 -13.64 -20.63
N SER A 270 -6.13 -14.73 -21.03
CA SER A 270 -4.74 -15.05 -20.66
C SER A 270 -3.68 -14.19 -21.34
N ASP A 271 -4.03 -13.43 -22.38
CA ASP A 271 -3.08 -12.54 -23.05
C ASP A 271 -2.72 -11.36 -22.14
N PHE A 272 -1.43 -11.25 -21.83
CA PHE A 272 -0.84 -10.17 -21.03
C PHE A 272 -1.15 -8.78 -21.61
N TYR A 273 -1.09 -8.65 -22.94
CA TYR A 273 -1.18 -7.36 -23.63
C TYR A 273 -2.63 -6.96 -23.93
N ARG A 274 -3.59 -7.81 -23.60
CA ARG A 274 -5.00 -7.49 -23.75
C ARG A 274 -5.48 -6.66 -22.57
N GLU A 275 -5.84 -5.42 -22.86
CA GLU A 275 -6.46 -4.52 -21.89
C GLU A 275 -7.89 -4.97 -21.58
N GLU A 276 -8.21 -5.02 -20.29
CA GLU A 276 -9.53 -5.34 -19.78
C GLU A 276 -9.81 -4.40 -18.61
N GLU A 277 -10.98 -3.74 -18.60
CA GLU A 277 -11.36 -2.77 -17.57
C GLU A 277 -11.35 -3.37 -16.15
N SER A 278 -11.68 -4.65 -16.04
CA SER A 278 -11.67 -5.41 -14.78
C SER A 278 -10.26 -5.77 -14.29
N SER A 279 -9.24 -5.63 -15.12
CA SER A 279 -7.92 -6.20 -14.88
C SER A 279 -6.91 -5.23 -14.28
N VAL A 280 -6.00 -5.77 -13.49
CA VAL A 280 -4.82 -5.06 -12.98
C VAL A 280 -3.57 -5.91 -13.20
N ILE A 281 -2.52 -5.29 -13.71
CA ILE A 281 -1.19 -5.88 -13.80
C ILE A 281 -0.33 -5.29 -12.69
N SER A 282 0.14 -6.13 -11.78
CA SER A 282 0.94 -5.75 -10.62
C SER A 282 2.37 -6.25 -10.76
N ASP A 283 3.31 -5.38 -10.40
CA ASP A 283 4.71 -5.75 -10.18
C ASP A 283 4.88 -6.59 -8.91
N VAL A 284 5.91 -7.42 -8.89
CA VAL A 284 6.29 -8.22 -7.72
C VAL A 284 7.46 -7.54 -7.02
N ARG A 285 7.29 -7.27 -5.73
CA ARG A 285 8.35 -6.73 -4.85
C ARG A 285 9.25 -7.82 -4.33
N GLU A 286 8.66 -8.92 -3.84
CA GLU A 286 9.39 -10.01 -3.23
C GLU A 286 8.78 -11.37 -3.59
N ILE A 287 9.64 -12.39 -3.73
CA ILE A 287 9.26 -13.78 -3.95
C ILE A 287 9.80 -14.59 -2.77
N VAL A 288 8.91 -15.27 -2.04
CA VAL A 288 9.28 -16.09 -0.89
C VAL A 288 8.95 -17.55 -1.19
N VAL A 289 9.95 -18.41 -1.07
CA VAL A 289 9.86 -19.85 -1.28
C VAL A 289 10.42 -20.57 -0.05
N PRO A 290 9.84 -21.71 0.39
CA PRO A 290 10.43 -22.52 1.45
C PRO A 290 11.87 -22.92 1.13
N SER A 291 12.77 -22.79 2.11
CA SER A 291 14.20 -23.10 1.94
C SER A 291 14.49 -24.56 1.57
N PHE A 292 13.57 -25.48 1.88
CA PHE A 292 13.67 -26.91 1.58
C PHE A 292 13.14 -27.28 0.19
N TYR A 293 12.54 -26.34 -0.54
CA TYR A 293 12.09 -26.59 -1.90
C TYR A 293 13.31 -26.75 -2.83
N THR A 294 13.45 -27.93 -3.45
CA THR A 294 14.53 -28.23 -4.41
C THR A 294 13.99 -28.83 -5.71
N GLY A 295 12.69 -28.67 -5.99
CA GLY A 295 12.04 -29.18 -7.19
C GLY A 295 12.07 -30.71 -7.26
N MET A 296 12.48 -31.25 -8.40
CA MET A 296 12.38 -32.70 -8.68
C MET A 296 13.24 -33.56 -7.74
N SER A 297 14.34 -33.06 -7.18
CA SER A 297 15.19 -33.84 -6.26
C SER A 297 14.46 -34.27 -4.98
N THR A 298 13.44 -33.51 -4.56
CA THR A 298 12.56 -33.85 -3.43
C THR A 298 11.14 -34.16 -3.88
N PHE A 299 10.96 -34.58 -5.15
CA PHE A 299 9.65 -34.88 -5.75
C PHE A 299 8.63 -33.74 -5.57
N PHE A 300 9.09 -32.49 -5.68
CA PHE A 300 8.28 -31.29 -5.48
C PHE A 300 7.69 -31.16 -4.07
N ALA A 301 8.29 -31.73 -3.02
CA ALA A 301 7.92 -31.39 -1.64
C ALA A 301 8.04 -29.87 -1.38
N GLN A 302 7.14 -29.29 -0.58
CA GLN A 302 7.12 -27.86 -0.25
C GLN A 302 6.95 -26.96 -1.48
N ASP A 303 6.19 -27.41 -2.48
CA ASP A 303 5.95 -26.69 -3.74
C ASP A 303 4.88 -25.60 -3.56
N ILE A 304 5.25 -24.56 -2.83
CA ILE A 304 4.46 -23.36 -2.52
C ILE A 304 5.35 -22.12 -2.55
N ALA A 305 4.83 -21.01 -3.07
CA ALA A 305 5.49 -19.71 -3.05
C ALA A 305 4.49 -18.59 -2.74
N ILE A 306 5.03 -17.52 -2.16
CA ILE A 306 4.36 -16.24 -1.95
C ILE A 306 4.96 -15.26 -2.95
N LEU A 307 4.09 -14.61 -3.71
CA LEU A 307 4.44 -13.43 -4.49
C LEU A 307 3.84 -12.22 -3.78
N ASP A 308 4.70 -11.35 -3.29
CA ASP A 308 4.33 -10.09 -2.67
C ASP A 308 4.29 -9.00 -3.74
N LEU A 309 3.11 -8.44 -3.97
CA LEU A 309 2.88 -7.39 -4.96
C LEU A 309 3.50 -6.08 -4.45
N ALA A 310 4.09 -5.32 -5.37
CA ALA A 310 4.72 -4.04 -5.05
C ALA A 310 3.73 -2.98 -4.54
N THR A 311 2.46 -3.10 -4.91
CA THR A 311 1.39 -2.23 -4.43
C THR A 311 0.16 -3.07 -4.16
N SER A 312 -0.50 -2.83 -3.03
CA SER A 312 -1.76 -3.48 -2.69
C SER A 312 -2.83 -3.14 -3.74
N VAL A 313 -3.47 -4.16 -4.31
CA VAL A 313 -4.56 -3.98 -5.27
C VAL A 313 -5.85 -3.56 -4.56
N ARG A 314 -6.66 -2.79 -5.25
CA ARG A 314 -8.01 -2.44 -4.77
C ARG A 314 -8.91 -3.66 -4.89
N VAL A 315 -9.64 -3.99 -3.82
CA VAL A 315 -10.65 -5.05 -3.87
C VAL A 315 -11.86 -4.57 -4.66
N THR A 316 -12.27 -5.37 -5.64
CA THR A 316 -13.42 -5.12 -6.52
C THR A 316 -14.21 -6.41 -6.72
N ALA A 317 -15.31 -6.35 -7.46
CA ALA A 317 -16.07 -7.56 -7.83
C ALA A 317 -15.25 -8.55 -8.70
N TYR A 318 -14.17 -8.09 -9.36
CA TYR A 318 -13.33 -8.93 -10.23
C TYR A 318 -11.96 -9.25 -9.63
N VAL A 319 -11.59 -8.59 -8.53
CA VAL A 319 -10.31 -8.76 -7.83
C VAL A 319 -10.60 -8.83 -6.33
N MET A 320 -10.62 -10.04 -5.78
CA MET A 320 -10.92 -10.28 -4.37
C MET A 320 -10.15 -11.50 -3.88
N PRO A 321 -9.57 -11.48 -2.67
CA PRO A 321 -8.83 -12.63 -2.17
C PRO A 321 -9.74 -13.84 -1.90
N ALA A 322 -9.22 -15.05 -2.09
CA ALA A 322 -9.78 -16.26 -1.50
C ALA A 322 -9.52 -16.29 0.00
N CYS A 323 -10.36 -16.96 0.77
CA CYS A 323 -10.13 -17.12 2.20
C CYS A 323 -9.02 -18.15 2.46
N VAL A 324 -8.26 -17.95 3.54
CA VAL A 324 -7.34 -18.93 4.10
C VAL A 324 -7.88 -19.32 5.46
N ASP A 325 -8.10 -20.62 5.71
CA ASP A 325 -8.52 -21.11 7.02
C ASP A 325 -7.32 -21.28 7.95
N TRP A 326 -7.15 -20.33 8.86
CA TRP A 326 -6.09 -20.35 9.87
C TRP A 326 -6.40 -21.26 11.07
N THR A 327 -7.63 -21.75 11.18
CA THR A 327 -8.09 -22.58 12.30
C THR A 327 -7.95 -24.08 12.04
N LEU A 328 -7.61 -24.46 10.81
CA LEU A 328 -7.50 -25.86 10.36
C LEU A 328 -8.83 -26.65 10.49
N SER A 329 -9.96 -25.94 10.45
CA SER A 329 -11.29 -26.53 10.53
C SER A 329 -11.72 -27.21 9.23
N GLU A 330 -11.29 -26.65 8.10
CA GLU A 330 -11.60 -27.14 6.77
C GLU A 330 -10.49 -28.07 6.26
N THR A 331 -10.76 -29.36 6.24
CA THR A 331 -9.78 -30.39 5.88
C THR A 331 -10.09 -31.03 4.54
N ASN A 332 -9.07 -31.57 3.87
CA ASN A 332 -9.18 -32.30 2.60
C ASN A 332 -9.79 -33.70 2.78
N ALA A 333 -10.99 -33.78 3.38
CA ALA A 333 -11.71 -35.03 3.56
C ALA A 333 -12.05 -35.65 2.20
N ALA A 334 -11.84 -36.96 2.07
CA ALA A 334 -12.14 -37.68 0.83
C ALA A 334 -13.62 -37.52 0.45
N GLY A 335 -13.88 -37.28 -0.84
CA GLY A 335 -15.22 -37.02 -1.37
C GLY A 335 -15.62 -35.54 -1.42
N THR A 336 -14.91 -34.66 -0.71
CA THR A 336 -15.14 -33.21 -0.75
C THR A 336 -14.93 -32.69 -2.17
N VAL A 337 -15.84 -31.83 -2.64
CA VAL A 337 -15.79 -31.25 -3.98
C VAL A 337 -15.30 -29.82 -3.87
N GLY A 338 -14.25 -29.50 -4.62
CA GLY A 338 -13.73 -28.15 -4.76
C GLY A 338 -13.75 -27.66 -6.19
N GLN A 339 -13.45 -26.38 -6.34
CA GLN A 339 -13.38 -25.69 -7.61
C GLN A 339 -11.98 -25.14 -7.84
N VAL A 340 -11.50 -25.30 -9.07
CA VAL A 340 -10.28 -24.68 -9.59
C VAL A 340 -10.66 -23.84 -10.80
N ALA A 341 -9.95 -22.74 -11.02
CA ALA A 341 -10.10 -21.93 -12.23
C ALA A 341 -8.75 -21.48 -12.78
N SER A 342 -8.61 -21.51 -14.10
CA SER A 342 -7.37 -21.25 -14.83
C SER A 342 -7.61 -21.08 -16.34
N TRP A 343 -6.60 -20.57 -17.06
CA TRP A 343 -6.60 -20.43 -18.52
C TRP A 343 -6.00 -21.65 -19.23
N GLY A 344 -6.39 -22.82 -18.77
CA GLY A 344 -5.81 -24.10 -19.16
C GLY A 344 -6.06 -24.51 -20.61
N VAL A 345 -5.60 -25.72 -20.91
CA VAL A 345 -5.83 -26.38 -22.19
C VAL A 345 -7.18 -27.09 -22.10
N THR A 346 -8.08 -26.81 -23.03
CA THR A 346 -9.36 -27.53 -23.15
C THR A 346 -9.16 -29.03 -23.42
N GLU A 347 -10.20 -29.85 -23.20
CA GLU A 347 -10.18 -31.31 -23.44
C GLU A 347 -9.68 -31.71 -24.84
N ASN A 348 -9.75 -30.80 -25.81
CA ASN A 348 -9.29 -31.01 -27.20
C ASN A 348 -7.83 -30.61 -27.45
N GLY A 349 -7.05 -30.26 -26.42
CA GLY A 349 -5.66 -29.86 -26.57
C GLY A 349 -5.45 -28.41 -27.04
N THR A 350 -6.53 -27.63 -27.22
CA THR A 350 -6.47 -26.21 -27.56
C THR A 350 -6.29 -25.33 -26.32
N LEU A 351 -5.28 -24.46 -26.34
CA LEU A 351 -5.11 -23.37 -25.37
C LEU A 351 -6.38 -22.53 -25.36
N ASN A 352 -7.06 -22.44 -24.21
CA ASN A 352 -8.16 -21.51 -24.08
C ASN A 352 -7.59 -20.12 -23.79
N ASP A 353 -8.01 -19.12 -24.56
CA ASP A 353 -7.69 -17.74 -24.22
C ASP A 353 -8.49 -17.27 -23.01
N LYS A 354 -9.65 -17.89 -22.72
CA LYS A 354 -10.57 -17.51 -21.63
C LYS A 354 -10.37 -18.33 -20.36
N LEU A 355 -10.69 -17.70 -19.22
CA LEU A 355 -10.72 -18.35 -17.92
C LEU A 355 -11.81 -19.43 -17.90
N LEU A 356 -11.46 -20.63 -17.42
CA LEU A 356 -12.37 -21.74 -17.21
C LEU A 356 -12.34 -22.19 -15.76
N SER A 357 -13.38 -22.91 -15.35
CA SER A 357 -13.46 -23.55 -14.05
C SER A 357 -13.79 -25.04 -14.16
N ALA A 358 -13.34 -25.81 -13.16
CA ALA A 358 -13.60 -27.24 -13.08
C ALA A 358 -13.86 -27.68 -11.64
N GLU A 359 -14.72 -28.70 -11.49
CA GLU A 359 -14.94 -29.37 -10.21
C GLU A 359 -14.01 -30.56 -10.03
N LEU A 360 -13.32 -30.60 -8.89
CA LEU A 360 -12.47 -31.70 -8.50
C LEU A 360 -12.92 -32.28 -7.17
N ARG A 361 -12.76 -33.58 -7.02
CA ARG A 361 -13.12 -34.32 -5.81
C ARG A 361 -11.87 -34.80 -5.11
N ALA A 362 -11.71 -34.47 -3.83
CA ALA A 362 -10.61 -34.98 -3.02
C ALA A 362 -10.66 -36.51 -2.92
N VAL A 363 -9.50 -37.16 -3.08
CA VAL A 363 -9.33 -38.61 -3.02
C VAL A 363 -8.31 -38.94 -1.93
N GLY A 364 -8.61 -39.98 -1.14
CA GLY A 364 -7.72 -40.41 -0.07
C GLY A 364 -6.34 -40.81 -0.62
N ASN A 365 -5.28 -40.36 0.04
CA ASN A 365 -3.91 -40.55 -0.45
C ASN A 365 -3.53 -42.02 -0.72
N THR A 366 -4.06 -42.97 0.05
CA THR A 366 -3.83 -44.41 -0.19
C THR A 366 -4.44 -44.89 -1.50
N ASP A 367 -5.70 -44.52 -1.78
CA ASP A 367 -6.38 -44.89 -3.03
C ASP A 367 -5.72 -44.20 -4.22
N CYS A 368 -5.41 -42.90 -4.07
CA CYS A 368 -4.71 -42.17 -5.13
C CYS A 368 -3.35 -42.79 -5.45
N ARG A 369 -2.52 -43.14 -4.44
CA ARG A 369 -1.24 -43.83 -4.69
C ARG A 369 -1.40 -45.15 -5.47
N GLY A 370 -2.49 -45.90 -5.24
CA GLY A 370 -2.77 -47.14 -5.96
C GLY A 370 -3.13 -46.93 -7.44
N LYS A 371 -3.62 -45.73 -7.80
CA LYS A 371 -4.04 -45.37 -9.16
C LYS A 371 -3.01 -44.59 -9.95
N LEU A 372 -1.98 -44.05 -9.30
CA LEU A 372 -0.90 -43.30 -9.93
C LEU A 372 0.23 -44.24 -10.40
N PRO A 373 0.87 -43.97 -11.55
CA PRO A 373 2.14 -44.58 -11.92
C PRO A 373 3.21 -44.38 -10.84
N VAL A 374 4.13 -45.34 -10.70
CA VAL A 374 5.13 -45.40 -9.61
C VAL A 374 5.88 -44.07 -9.40
N ILE A 375 6.30 -43.40 -10.47
CA ILE A 375 7.05 -42.14 -10.38
C ILE A 375 6.16 -41.01 -9.83
N PHE A 376 4.90 -40.95 -10.25
CA PHE A 376 3.95 -39.93 -9.79
C PHE A 376 3.45 -40.21 -8.38
N ALA A 377 3.30 -41.48 -8.00
CA ALA A 377 2.99 -41.86 -6.62
C ALA A 377 4.06 -41.38 -5.62
N ARG A 378 5.32 -41.22 -6.05
CA ARG A 378 6.40 -40.62 -5.23
C ARG A 378 6.27 -39.11 -5.05
N MET A 379 5.62 -38.43 -6.00
CA MET A 379 5.30 -36.99 -5.90
C MET A 379 4.14 -36.70 -4.95
N LEU A 380 3.39 -37.73 -4.52
CA LEU A 380 2.42 -37.59 -3.43
C LEU A 380 3.14 -37.63 -2.08
N THR A 381 3.87 -36.55 -1.79
CA THR A 381 4.62 -36.31 -0.56
C THR A 381 3.69 -36.04 0.64
N GLN A 382 4.23 -35.95 1.86
CA GLN A 382 3.42 -35.79 3.08
C GLN A 382 2.64 -34.47 3.13
N ASP A 383 3.13 -33.45 2.44
CA ASP A 383 2.53 -32.13 2.30
C ASP A 383 1.52 -32.03 1.16
N LYS A 384 1.13 -33.16 0.53
CA LYS A 384 0.24 -33.19 -0.63
C LYS A 384 -1.02 -34.02 -0.42
N PHE A 385 -2.04 -33.65 -1.18
CA PHE A 385 -3.25 -34.42 -1.36
C PHE A 385 -3.57 -34.56 -2.85
N CYS A 386 -4.54 -35.41 -3.15
CA CYS A 386 -4.90 -35.77 -4.50
C CYS A 386 -6.37 -35.47 -4.74
N SER A 387 -6.69 -34.97 -5.93
CA SER A 387 -8.08 -34.76 -6.35
C SER A 387 -8.31 -35.25 -7.77
N GLU A 388 -9.53 -35.70 -8.02
CA GLU A 388 -9.99 -36.25 -9.29
C GLU A 388 -10.99 -35.30 -9.98
N SER A 389 -10.79 -35.01 -11.27
CA SER A 389 -11.75 -34.26 -12.08
C SER A 389 -13.07 -35.04 -12.24
N LYS A 390 -14.22 -34.38 -12.02
CA LYS A 390 -15.54 -35.04 -12.00
C LYS A 390 -16.18 -35.22 -13.38
N ASN A 391 -15.85 -34.38 -14.37
CA ASN A 391 -16.61 -34.24 -15.62
C ASN A 391 -15.73 -34.12 -16.87
N GLY A 392 -14.55 -34.73 -16.90
CA GLY A 392 -13.65 -34.65 -18.06
C GLY A 392 -12.85 -33.35 -18.17
N GLY A 393 -13.21 -32.31 -17.41
CA GLY A 393 -12.46 -31.04 -17.35
C GLY A 393 -10.98 -31.27 -17.05
N GLU A 394 -10.13 -30.98 -18.03
CA GLU A 394 -8.70 -31.22 -17.94
C GLU A 394 -8.00 -30.02 -17.33
N ILE A 395 -7.30 -30.25 -16.22
CA ILE A 395 -6.33 -29.27 -15.71
C ILE A 395 -5.11 -29.25 -16.66
N GLY A 396 -4.87 -28.18 -17.39
CA GLY A 396 -3.79 -28.02 -18.37
C GLY A 396 -2.44 -27.59 -17.76
N LYS A 397 -1.45 -27.39 -18.64
CA LYS A 397 -0.08 -26.95 -18.25
C LYS A 397 -0.05 -25.55 -17.60
N LEU A 398 -0.99 -24.68 -17.95
CA LEU A 398 -1.08 -23.31 -17.42
C LEU A 398 -1.72 -23.23 -16.03
N ASP A 399 -2.16 -24.37 -15.50
CA ASP A 399 -2.89 -24.46 -14.24
C ASP A 399 -1.98 -24.72 -13.05
N SER A 400 -0.68 -24.94 -13.29
CA SER A 400 0.33 -25.01 -12.24
C SER A 400 0.22 -23.77 -11.34
N GLY A 401 0.14 -24.01 -10.03
CA GLY A 401 -0.08 -22.98 -9.01
C GLY A 401 -1.53 -22.51 -8.84
N ALA A 402 -2.48 -22.98 -9.65
CA ALA A 402 -3.90 -22.64 -9.48
C ALA A 402 -4.43 -23.13 -8.13
N GLY A 403 -5.27 -22.30 -7.50
CA GLY A 403 -5.88 -22.61 -6.22
C GLY A 403 -7.09 -23.53 -6.37
N LEU A 404 -7.08 -24.63 -5.62
CA LEU A 404 -8.29 -25.40 -5.33
C LEU A 404 -8.99 -24.78 -4.12
N THR A 405 -10.26 -24.43 -4.29
CA THR A 405 -11.09 -23.86 -3.22
C THR A 405 -12.25 -24.77 -2.84
N TYR A 406 -12.63 -24.78 -1.56
CA TYR A 406 -13.89 -25.34 -1.08
C TYR A 406 -14.87 -24.22 -0.72
N LEU A 407 -16.13 -24.40 -1.11
CA LEU A 407 -17.21 -23.48 -0.77
C LEU A 407 -17.78 -23.84 0.61
N VAL A 408 -17.56 -22.96 1.58
CA VAL A 408 -17.99 -23.13 2.97
C VAL A 408 -18.81 -21.93 3.38
N ASN A 409 -20.08 -22.13 3.74
CA ASN A 409 -21.00 -21.06 4.15
C ASN A 409 -21.07 -19.88 3.16
N GLY A 410 -20.95 -20.15 1.86
CA GLY A 410 -20.99 -19.12 0.82
C GLY A 410 -19.65 -18.42 0.54
N GLN A 411 -18.55 -18.86 1.17
CA GLN A 411 -17.21 -18.32 0.95
C GLN A 411 -16.26 -19.41 0.41
N HIS A 412 -15.40 -19.03 -0.52
CA HIS A 412 -14.34 -19.89 -1.05
C HIS A 412 -13.09 -19.83 -0.19
N PHE A 413 -12.72 -20.98 0.37
CA PHE A 413 -11.49 -21.19 1.11
C PHE A 413 -10.48 -21.93 0.24
N LEU A 414 -9.30 -21.35 0.06
CA LEU A 414 -8.17 -22.02 -0.57
C LEU A 414 -7.74 -23.19 0.31
N VAL A 415 -7.54 -24.36 -0.29
CA VAL A 415 -7.12 -25.58 0.42
C VAL A 415 -5.92 -26.28 -0.23
N GLY A 416 -5.65 -26.00 -1.51
CA GLY A 416 -4.50 -26.54 -2.19
C GLY A 416 -4.04 -25.72 -3.38
N LEU A 417 -2.79 -25.90 -3.78
CA LEU A 417 -2.19 -25.31 -4.97
C LEU A 417 -1.80 -26.43 -5.93
N ALA A 418 -2.23 -26.36 -7.18
CA ALA A 418 -1.92 -27.36 -8.19
C ALA A 418 -0.39 -27.47 -8.37
N SER A 419 0.19 -28.62 -8.05
CA SER A 419 1.65 -28.82 -8.04
C SER A 419 2.09 -29.69 -9.21
N THR A 420 1.63 -30.93 -9.27
CA THR A 420 2.01 -31.86 -10.33
C THR A 420 0.78 -32.57 -10.90
N LYS A 421 0.78 -32.74 -12.21
CA LYS A 421 -0.24 -33.51 -12.94
C LYS A 421 0.42 -34.57 -13.80
N LEU A 422 -0.25 -35.71 -13.92
CA LEU A 422 0.07 -36.74 -14.90
C LEU A 422 -0.19 -36.26 -16.33
N PRO A 423 0.73 -36.47 -17.28
CA PRO A 423 0.45 -36.26 -18.70
C PRO A 423 -0.50 -37.35 -19.25
N GLN A 424 -1.52 -36.91 -20.00
CA GLN A 424 -2.53 -37.67 -20.76
C GLN A 424 -3.44 -38.65 -19.97
N ASN A 425 -4.75 -38.59 -20.25
CA ASN A 425 -5.79 -39.55 -19.84
C ASN A 425 -5.86 -39.88 -18.34
N ASN A 426 -5.49 -38.93 -17.47
CA ASN A 426 -5.65 -39.12 -16.04
C ASN A 426 -6.35 -37.90 -15.41
N SER A 427 -7.42 -38.20 -14.67
CA SER A 427 -8.27 -37.26 -13.94
C SER A 427 -7.62 -36.76 -12.64
N TYR A 428 -6.49 -37.35 -12.20
CA TYR A 428 -5.82 -37.01 -10.94
C TYR A 428 -4.82 -35.86 -11.04
N THR A 429 -4.93 -34.92 -10.12
CA THR A 429 -3.98 -33.82 -9.89
C THR A 429 -3.50 -33.83 -8.44
N LEU A 430 -2.21 -33.61 -8.23
CA LEU A 430 -1.61 -33.48 -6.90
C LEU A 430 -1.52 -32.01 -6.51
N PHE A 431 -2.04 -31.72 -5.32
CA PHE A 431 -2.09 -30.38 -4.77
C PHE A 431 -1.18 -30.28 -3.55
N THR A 432 -0.37 -29.22 -3.48
CA THR A 432 0.30 -28.82 -2.24
C THR A 432 -0.76 -28.42 -1.23
N ASN A 433 -0.81 -29.10 -0.09
CA ASN A 433 -1.83 -28.90 0.94
C ASN A 433 -1.55 -27.62 1.72
N ILE A 434 -2.26 -26.54 1.45
CA ILE A 434 -2.02 -25.28 2.17
C ILE A 434 -2.54 -25.32 3.61
N THR A 435 -3.48 -26.22 3.94
CA THR A 435 -3.97 -26.45 5.31
C THR A 435 -3.04 -27.39 6.09
N ASN A 436 -1.86 -27.72 5.57
CA ASN A 436 -0.81 -28.33 6.37
C ASN A 436 -0.29 -27.33 7.42
N ARG A 437 -0.09 -27.80 8.66
CA ARG A 437 0.38 -26.98 9.78
C ARG A 437 1.72 -26.27 9.50
N GLU A 438 2.66 -26.92 8.82
CA GLU A 438 3.95 -26.33 8.48
C GLU A 438 3.78 -25.20 7.46
N HIS A 439 2.96 -25.42 6.42
CA HIS A 439 2.69 -24.38 5.42
C HIS A 439 1.94 -23.19 6.00
N LEU A 440 0.95 -23.40 6.87
CA LEU A 440 0.24 -22.28 7.52
C LEU A 440 1.17 -21.49 8.45
N ALA A 441 2.03 -22.17 9.23
CA ALA A 441 2.99 -21.49 10.08
C ALA A 441 3.97 -20.64 9.27
N TRP A 442 4.54 -21.21 8.20
CA TRP A 442 5.41 -20.52 7.26
C TRP A 442 4.72 -19.32 6.60
N LEU A 443 3.48 -19.51 6.12
CA LEU A 443 2.69 -18.47 5.49
C LEU A 443 2.36 -17.34 6.47
N GLN A 444 2.02 -17.66 7.71
CA GLN A 444 1.70 -16.67 8.74
C GLN A 444 2.92 -15.83 9.13
N GLU A 445 4.10 -16.45 9.26
CA GLU A 445 5.36 -15.76 9.52
C GLU A 445 5.70 -14.80 8.37
N ALA A 446 5.69 -15.31 7.14
CA ALA A 446 5.96 -14.50 5.95
C ALA A 446 4.96 -13.34 5.81
N ARG A 447 3.66 -13.62 5.95
CA ARG A 447 2.61 -12.60 5.89
C ARG A 447 2.81 -11.49 6.92
N THR A 448 3.12 -11.84 8.17
CA THR A 448 3.33 -10.84 9.23
C THR A 448 4.44 -9.87 8.87
N ARG A 449 5.55 -10.37 8.31
CA ARG A 449 6.67 -9.54 7.85
C ARG A 449 6.26 -8.68 6.65
N LEU A 450 5.56 -9.25 5.66
CA LEU A 450 5.17 -8.53 4.44
C LEU A 450 4.12 -7.45 4.72
N ASP A 451 3.16 -7.71 5.61
CA ASP A 451 2.16 -6.74 6.08
C ASP A 451 2.85 -5.53 6.74
N GLN A 452 3.94 -5.73 7.49
CA GLN A 452 4.72 -4.62 8.07
C GLN A 452 5.36 -3.75 6.99
N LEU A 453 5.94 -4.35 5.95
CA LEU A 453 6.55 -3.62 4.84
C LEU A 453 5.56 -2.79 4.03
N HIS A 454 4.28 -3.17 3.96
CA HIS A 454 3.23 -2.37 3.30
C HIS A 454 2.66 -1.27 4.20
N ASN A 455 2.85 -1.35 5.52
CA ASN A 455 2.42 -0.31 6.46
C ASN A 455 3.47 0.79 6.66
N GLU A 456 4.74 0.51 6.33
CA GLU A 456 5.88 1.44 6.47
C GLU A 456 6.26 2.16 5.17
N ALA A 457 5.81 1.65 4.02
CA ALA A 457 6.03 2.21 2.68
C ALA A 457 4.89 3.15 2.28
#